data_AF-A0AAC9AW26-F1
#
_entry.id   AF-A0AAC9AW26-F1
#
_cell.length_a   1.000
_cell.length_b   1.000
_cell.length_c   1.000
_cell.angle_alpha   90.00
_cell.angle_beta   90.00
_cell.angle_gamma   90.00
#
_symmetry.space_group_name_H-M   'P 1'
#
loop_
_entity.id
_entity.type
_entity.pdbx_description
1 polymer ?
#
loop_
_entity_poly.entity_id
_entity_poly.type
_entity_poly.pdbx_seq_one_letter_code
_entity_poly.pdbx_strand_id
1 'polypeptide(L)'
;MATAATAIELPPIQIEAISFMLIGDSPLIVHAWSEKAKRQMLDKQMKKATKAKEAKDPQADYEACFYRTASGGYGFPAIGVKAAMISACRFADLKMTLARGAFHIDAEMLDVIGEPRPREDMVRVGMGTADIRYRPEFVEWRIPVTIKINASVISPEQVANLLNIAGFGVGIGEWRPEKNGQYGRFHVASSAEVGS
;
A
#
# COMPACT_ATOMS: atom_id res chain seq x y z
N MET A 1 9.17 32.53 -48.44
CA MET A 1 8.72 31.11 -48.42
C MET A 1 8.27 30.82 -47.00
N ALA A 2 6.96 30.71 -46.77
CA ALA A 2 6.40 30.45 -45.44
C ALA A 2 6.53 28.96 -45.12
N THR A 3 7.14 28.65 -43.98
CA THR A 3 7.28 27.28 -43.46
C THR A 3 5.90 26.78 -43.07
N ALA A 4 5.36 25.81 -43.81
CA ALA A 4 4.12 25.14 -43.44
C ALA A 4 4.38 24.33 -42.17
N ALA A 5 3.73 24.72 -41.07
CA ALA A 5 3.74 23.96 -39.83
C ALA A 5 2.94 22.67 -40.04
N THR A 6 3.63 21.53 -40.06
CA THR A 6 3.00 20.21 -40.10
C THR A 6 2.33 19.96 -38.75
N ALA A 7 1.00 20.01 -38.71
CA ALA A 7 0.24 19.63 -37.52
C ALA A 7 0.35 18.12 -37.31
N ILE A 8 0.86 17.70 -36.16
CA ILE A 8 0.91 16.30 -35.75
C ILE A 8 -0.36 16.03 -34.93
N GLU A 9 -1.30 15.26 -35.48
CA GLU A 9 -2.42 14.71 -34.70
C GLU A 9 -1.89 13.58 -33.82
N LEU A 10 -1.80 13.85 -32.52
CA LEU A 10 -1.44 12.85 -31.52
C LEU A 10 -2.71 12.06 -31.15
N PRO A 11 -2.75 10.73 -31.34
CA PRO A 11 -3.85 9.94 -30.81
C PRO A 11 -3.90 10.12 -29.28
N PRO A 12 -5.08 10.44 -28.71
CA PRO A 12 -5.20 10.72 -27.29
C PRO A 12 -4.91 9.46 -26.48
N ILE A 13 -4.24 9.64 -25.34
CA ILE A 13 -4.08 8.55 -24.36
C ILE A 13 -5.48 8.22 -23.82
N GLN A 14 -5.88 6.95 -23.95
CA GLN A 14 -7.16 6.47 -23.44
C GLN A 14 -6.99 6.15 -21.95
N ILE A 15 -7.36 7.09 -21.10
CA ILE A 15 -7.31 6.92 -19.64
C ILE A 15 -8.69 6.51 -19.15
N GLU A 16 -8.77 5.32 -18.56
CA GLU A 16 -9.99 4.80 -17.95
C GLU A 16 -9.79 4.65 -16.44
N ALA A 17 -10.81 4.98 -15.64
CA ALA A 17 -10.79 4.80 -14.20
C ALA A 17 -11.69 3.62 -13.82
N ILE A 18 -11.11 2.65 -13.10
CA ILE A 18 -11.79 1.42 -12.72
C ILE A 18 -11.71 1.27 -11.21
N SER A 19 -12.85 1.02 -10.58
CA SER A 19 -12.93 0.77 -9.15
C SER A 19 -12.96 -0.72 -8.86
N PHE A 20 -12.13 -1.14 -7.91
CA PHE A 20 -12.05 -2.49 -7.39
C PHE A 20 -12.25 -2.46 -5.88
N MET A 21 -12.83 -3.52 -5.32
CA MET A 21 -12.81 -3.78 -3.89
C MET A 21 -11.80 -4.88 -3.63
N LEU A 22 -10.79 -4.60 -2.81
CA LEU A 22 -9.84 -5.62 -2.36
C LEU A 22 -10.37 -6.24 -1.07
N ILE A 23 -10.43 -7.56 -0.99
CA ILE A 23 -10.88 -8.31 0.20
C ILE A 23 -9.69 -9.09 0.76
N GLY A 24 -9.44 -8.94 2.05
CA GLY A 24 -8.34 -9.60 2.74
C GLY A 24 -8.55 -11.10 2.93
N ASP A 25 -7.57 -11.90 2.48
CA ASP A 25 -7.49 -13.36 2.73
C ASP A 25 -6.62 -13.71 3.93
N SER A 26 -5.85 -12.74 4.43
CA SER A 26 -5.12 -12.83 5.68
C SER A 26 -5.05 -11.47 6.37
N PRO A 27 -4.80 -11.42 7.69
CA PRO A 27 -4.85 -10.16 8.42
C PRO A 27 -3.88 -9.12 7.86
N LEU A 28 -4.29 -7.86 7.83
CA LEU A 28 -3.46 -6.74 7.40
C LEU A 28 -2.77 -6.11 8.61
N ILE A 29 -1.45 -6.17 8.65
CA ILE A 29 -0.65 -5.50 9.67
C ILE A 29 -0.12 -4.19 9.08
N VAL A 30 -0.45 -3.07 9.72
CA VAL A 30 0.06 -1.75 9.33
C VAL A 30 1.04 -1.21 10.36
N HIS A 31 2.01 -0.44 9.89
CA HIS A 31 3.03 0.16 10.74
C HIS A 31 3.48 1.48 10.13
N ALA A 32 2.65 2.50 10.35
CA ALA A 32 3.02 3.88 10.06
C ALA A 32 4.21 4.28 10.93
N TRP A 33 5.15 5.01 10.33
CA TRP A 33 6.25 5.58 11.09
C TRP A 33 5.73 6.74 11.93
N SER A 34 5.84 6.62 13.26
CA SER A 34 5.49 7.69 14.18
C SER A 34 6.30 8.96 13.88
N GLU A 35 5.70 10.14 14.08
CA GLU A 35 6.41 11.42 13.90
C GLU A 35 7.65 11.51 14.81
N LYS A 36 7.56 10.94 16.01
CA LYS A 36 8.68 10.83 16.94
C LYS A 36 9.84 10.03 16.34
N ALA A 37 9.55 8.88 15.70
CA ALA A 37 10.57 8.08 15.02
C ALA A 37 11.17 8.83 13.81
N LYS A 38 10.34 9.49 12.99
CA LYS A 38 10.81 10.30 11.86
C LYS A 38 11.70 11.46 12.32
N ARG A 39 11.32 12.14 13.41
CA ARG A 39 12.08 13.26 13.99
C ARG A 39 13.42 12.81 14.58
N GLN A 40 13.45 11.67 15.29
CA GLN A 40 14.70 11.08 15.78
C GLN A 40 15.65 10.70 14.63
N MET A 41 15.13 10.17 13.51
CA MET A 41 15.92 9.90 12.31
C MET A 41 16.50 11.18 11.71
N LEU A 42 15.66 12.22 11.59
CA LEU A 42 16.07 13.52 11.05
C LEU A 42 17.13 14.19 11.95
N ASP A 43 16.93 14.19 13.27
CA ASP A 43 17.87 14.78 14.23
C ASP A 43 19.21 14.04 14.21
N LYS A 44 19.20 12.71 14.05
CA LYS A 44 20.42 11.91 13.87
C LYS A 44 21.15 12.25 12.57
N GLN A 45 20.43 12.42 11.46
CA GLN A 45 21.02 12.84 10.18
C GLN A 45 21.57 14.27 10.23
N MET A 46 20.91 15.16 10.98
CA MET A 46 21.35 16.54 11.24
C MET A 46 22.43 16.64 12.33
N LYS A 47 22.90 15.51 12.90
CA LYS A 47 23.89 15.45 13.99
C LYS A 47 23.50 16.28 15.23
N LYS A 48 22.21 16.43 15.50
CA LYS A 48 21.72 17.10 16.71
C LYS A 48 21.84 16.18 17.92
N ALA A 49 21.99 16.77 19.11
CA ALA A 49 22.10 16.02 20.36
C ALA A 49 20.82 15.18 20.59
N THR A 50 20.99 13.88 20.76
CA THR A 50 19.89 12.95 21.04
C THR A 50 19.30 13.24 22.43
N LYS A 51 18.01 13.60 22.49
CA LYS A 51 17.31 13.69 23.78
C LYS A 51 17.16 12.31 24.41
N ALA A 52 17.12 12.27 25.75
CA ALA A 52 16.90 11.05 26.51
C ALA A 52 15.59 10.34 26.10
N LYS A 53 15.60 9.00 26.09
CA LYS A 53 14.41 8.19 25.82
C LYS A 53 13.37 8.44 26.90
N GLU A 54 12.26 9.08 26.52
CA GLU A 54 11.05 9.14 27.35
C GLU A 54 10.49 7.73 27.59
N ALA A 55 9.73 7.56 28.68
CA ALA A 55 9.02 6.32 28.98
C ALA A 55 8.11 5.92 27.80
N LYS A 56 8.05 4.62 27.55
CA LYS A 56 7.23 4.06 26.47
C LYS A 56 5.76 4.14 26.87
N ASP A 57 4.93 4.72 26.02
CA ASP A 57 3.47 4.66 26.13
C ASP A 57 2.96 3.67 25.09
N PRO A 58 2.58 2.44 25.49
CA PRO A 58 2.10 1.41 24.58
C PRO A 58 0.88 1.83 23.73
N GLN A 59 -0.04 2.61 24.31
CA GLN A 59 -1.26 3.04 23.64
C GLN A 59 -0.95 4.10 22.59
N ALA A 60 -0.12 5.09 22.94
CA ALA A 60 0.31 6.11 21.99
C ALA A 60 1.16 5.53 20.85
N ASP A 61 2.02 4.54 21.16
CA ASP A 61 2.81 3.82 20.14
C ASP A 61 1.90 3.03 19.19
N TYR A 62 0.87 2.36 19.72
CA TYR A 62 -0.14 1.65 18.93
C TYR A 62 -0.91 2.60 18.02
N GLU A 63 -1.37 3.74 18.53
CA GLU A 63 -2.10 4.74 17.77
C GLU A 63 -1.26 5.39 16.66
N ALA A 64 0.02 5.65 16.95
CA ALA A 64 0.97 6.22 15.99
C ALA A 64 1.34 5.25 14.85
N CYS A 65 1.04 3.96 14.98
CA CYS A 65 1.24 2.97 13.92
C CYS A 65 0.08 2.96 12.91
N PHE A 66 -1.04 3.61 13.20
CA PHE A 66 -2.12 3.73 12.22
C PHE A 66 -1.79 4.78 11.16
N TYR A 67 -2.16 4.44 9.94
CA TYR A 67 -2.35 5.41 8.88
C TYR A 67 -3.77 5.97 9.00
N ARG A 68 -3.93 7.28 8.80
CA ARG A 68 -5.23 7.97 8.83
C ARG A 68 -5.56 8.53 7.47
N THR A 69 -6.82 8.43 7.06
CA THR A 69 -7.31 9.11 5.86
C THR A 69 -7.76 10.53 6.21
N ALA A 70 -8.01 11.37 5.19
CA ALA A 70 -8.45 12.75 5.39
C ALA A 70 -9.79 12.86 6.14
N SER A 71 -10.60 11.80 6.12
CA SER A 71 -11.87 11.69 6.86
C SER A 71 -11.68 11.27 8.32
N GLY A 72 -10.45 10.96 8.76
CA GLY A 72 -10.16 10.47 10.11
C GLY A 72 -10.29 8.95 10.27
N GLY A 73 -10.71 8.23 9.22
CA GLY A 73 -10.78 6.77 9.19
C GLY A 73 -9.41 6.09 9.19
N TYR A 74 -9.42 4.77 9.16
CA TYR A 74 -8.21 3.97 8.96
C TYR A 74 -7.79 4.02 7.50
N GLY A 75 -6.52 4.25 7.26
CA GLY A 75 -5.95 4.35 5.93
C GLY A 75 -4.93 3.26 5.62
N PHE A 76 -4.64 3.08 4.34
CA PHE A 76 -3.48 2.36 3.86
C PHE A 76 -2.85 3.14 2.69
N PRO A 77 -1.52 3.32 2.66
CA PRO A 77 -0.89 4.10 1.61
C PRO A 77 -1.10 3.45 0.23
N ALA A 78 -1.70 4.17 -0.71
CA ALA A 78 -2.03 3.67 -2.05
C ALA A 78 -0.79 3.16 -2.80
N ILE A 79 0.37 3.77 -2.54
CA ILE A 79 1.65 3.34 -3.12
C ILE A 79 2.00 1.90 -2.73
N GLY A 80 1.54 1.41 -1.58
CA GLY A 80 1.72 0.01 -1.17
C GLY A 80 1.00 -0.96 -2.10
N VAL A 81 -0.24 -0.65 -2.49
CA VAL A 81 -1.01 -1.44 -3.46
C VAL A 81 -0.36 -1.36 -4.84
N LYS A 82 0.01 -0.15 -5.30
CA LYS A 82 0.70 0.04 -6.59
C LYS A 82 2.03 -0.73 -6.62
N ALA A 83 2.82 -0.70 -5.54
CA ALA A 83 4.07 -1.43 -5.45
C ALA A 83 3.86 -2.95 -5.48
N ALA A 84 2.81 -3.45 -4.83
CA ALA A 84 2.44 -4.86 -4.89
C ALA A 84 2.11 -5.29 -6.33
N MET A 85 1.31 -4.50 -7.05
CA MET A 85 0.99 -4.77 -8.47
C MET A 85 2.23 -4.75 -9.38
N ILE A 86 3.12 -3.76 -9.21
CA ILE A 86 4.37 -3.70 -9.99
C ILE A 86 5.25 -4.92 -9.67
N SER A 87 5.30 -5.35 -8.41
CA SER A 87 6.05 -6.54 -7.99
C SER A 87 5.45 -7.83 -8.58
N ALA A 88 4.13 -7.91 -8.64
CA ALA A 88 3.37 -9.03 -9.20
C ALA A 88 3.63 -9.25 -10.70
N CYS A 89 4.10 -8.23 -11.40
CA CYS A 89 4.54 -8.34 -12.80
C CYS A 89 5.67 -9.37 -13.00
N ARG A 90 6.36 -9.86 -11.95
CA ARG A 90 7.30 -11.00 -12.08
C ARG A 90 6.61 -12.33 -12.36
N PHE A 91 5.35 -12.44 -11.94
CA PHE A 91 4.54 -13.65 -12.05
C PHE A 91 3.50 -13.55 -13.17
N ALA A 92 3.42 -12.40 -13.83
CA ALA A 92 2.57 -12.15 -14.99
C ALA A 92 3.45 -11.83 -16.22
N ASP A 93 2.91 -11.99 -17.42
CA ASP A 93 3.63 -11.64 -18.67
C ASP A 93 3.56 -10.12 -18.95
N LEU A 94 3.99 -9.30 -17.99
CA LEU A 94 3.98 -7.84 -18.08
C LEU A 94 5.33 -7.27 -17.63
N LYS A 95 5.94 -6.41 -18.45
CA LYS A 95 7.19 -5.75 -18.07
C LYS A 95 6.94 -4.69 -16.99
N MET A 96 7.67 -4.78 -15.88
CA MET A 96 7.58 -3.79 -14.77
C MET A 96 7.74 -2.34 -15.20
N THR A 97 8.63 -2.07 -16.16
CA THR A 97 8.90 -0.72 -16.66
C THR A 97 7.67 -0.12 -17.33
N LEU A 98 6.94 -0.94 -18.08
CA LEU A 98 5.69 -0.57 -18.73
C LEU A 98 4.56 -0.45 -17.70
N ALA A 99 4.45 -1.40 -16.76
CA ALA A 99 3.46 -1.38 -15.68
C ALA A 99 3.51 -0.08 -14.85
N ARG A 100 4.70 0.47 -14.59
CA ARG A 100 4.89 1.71 -13.80
C ARG A 100 4.15 2.93 -14.37
N GLY A 101 4.03 3.02 -15.69
CA GLY A 101 3.31 4.07 -16.42
C GLY A 101 1.97 3.64 -17.00
N ALA A 102 1.64 2.35 -16.96
CA ALA A 102 0.38 1.82 -17.48
C ALA A 102 -0.80 2.05 -16.53
N PHE A 103 -0.55 2.11 -15.21
CA PHE A 103 -1.61 2.35 -14.23
C PHE A 103 -1.17 3.22 -13.04
N HIS A 104 -2.12 3.97 -12.50
CA HIS A 104 -1.94 4.92 -11.41
C HIS A 104 -3.14 4.87 -10.45
N ILE A 105 -2.86 4.96 -9.15
CA ILE A 105 -3.90 5.10 -8.12
C ILE A 105 -3.89 6.57 -7.72
N ASP A 106 -4.99 7.29 -7.96
CA ASP A 106 -5.09 8.73 -7.72
C ASP A 106 -5.56 9.02 -6.29
N ALA A 107 -4.82 8.47 -5.33
CA ALA A 107 -5.03 8.65 -3.92
C ALA A 107 -3.69 8.54 -3.20
N GLU A 108 -3.48 9.31 -2.14
CA GLU A 108 -2.33 9.10 -1.25
C GLU A 108 -2.62 7.95 -0.27
N MET A 109 -3.83 7.96 0.28
CA MET A 109 -4.32 7.03 1.28
C MET A 109 -5.63 6.41 0.79
N LEU A 110 -5.73 5.09 0.88
CA LEU A 110 -6.94 4.31 0.63
C LEU A 110 -7.63 4.04 1.96
N ASP A 111 -8.96 4.10 2.00
CA ASP A 111 -9.70 3.74 3.20
C ASP A 111 -9.59 2.23 3.47
N VAL A 112 -9.37 1.88 4.73
CA VAL A 112 -9.38 0.50 5.22
C VAL A 112 -10.69 0.31 5.97
N ILE A 113 -11.55 -0.54 5.42
CA ILE A 113 -12.81 -0.94 6.04
C ILE A 113 -12.53 -2.19 6.85
N GLY A 114 -12.55 -2.08 8.18
CA GLY A 114 -12.32 -3.20 9.09
C GLY A 114 -12.00 -2.70 10.49
N GLU A 115 -12.16 -3.59 11.46
CA GLU A 115 -11.87 -3.29 12.87
C GLU A 115 -10.46 -3.78 13.23
N PRO A 116 -9.58 -2.88 13.71
CA PRO A 116 -8.24 -3.28 14.14
C PRO A 116 -8.27 -3.88 15.54
N ARG A 117 -7.36 -4.83 15.76
CA ARG A 117 -7.00 -5.31 17.11
C ARG A 117 -5.54 -4.98 17.44
N PRO A 118 -5.20 -4.82 18.71
CA PRO A 118 -3.81 -4.72 19.14
C PRO A 118 -3.14 -6.08 19.00
N ARG A 119 -2.06 -6.11 18.22
CA ARG A 119 -1.16 -7.25 18.09
C ARG A 119 0.12 -6.96 18.87
N GLU A 120 0.54 -7.91 19.69
CA GLU A 120 1.80 -7.85 20.42
C GLU A 120 2.87 -8.65 19.66
N ASP A 121 3.92 -7.96 19.18
CA ASP A 121 5.07 -8.59 18.55
C ASP A 121 6.32 -8.39 19.40
N MET A 122 6.95 -9.50 19.80
CA MET A 122 8.29 -9.47 20.39
C MET A 122 9.32 -9.27 19.28
N VAL A 123 9.94 -8.10 19.21
CA VAL A 123 11.01 -7.80 18.25
C VAL A 123 12.35 -7.66 18.97
N ARG A 124 13.45 -7.95 18.28
CA ARG A 124 14.80 -7.68 18.77
C ARG A 124 15.34 -6.42 18.11
N VAL A 125 15.80 -5.46 18.90
CA VAL A 125 16.35 -4.18 18.40
C VAL A 125 17.82 -4.06 18.79
N GLY A 126 18.69 -3.75 17.83
CA GLY A 126 20.13 -3.57 18.08
C GLY A 126 20.83 -4.87 18.47
N MET A 127 21.63 -4.84 19.55
CA MET A 127 22.39 -6.00 20.08
C MET A 127 21.52 -7.03 20.82
N GLY A 128 20.33 -7.34 20.32
CA GLY A 128 19.49 -8.42 20.85
C GLY A 128 18.56 -8.05 22.02
N THR A 129 18.40 -6.78 22.38
CA THR A 129 17.40 -6.35 23.37
C THR A 129 15.99 -6.67 22.85
N ALA A 130 15.21 -7.43 23.63
CA ALA A 130 13.81 -7.70 23.36
C ALA A 130 12.98 -6.43 23.60
N ASP A 131 12.13 -6.09 22.64
CA ASP A 131 11.21 -4.95 22.68
C ASP A 131 9.82 -5.48 22.28
N ILE A 132 8.83 -5.20 23.11
CA ILE A 132 7.43 -5.55 22.82
C ILE A 132 6.83 -4.40 22.05
N ARG A 133 6.39 -4.63 20.81
CA ARG A 133 5.72 -3.60 19.99
C ARG A 133 4.27 -3.96 19.77
N TYR A 134 3.41 -2.99 20.04
CA TYR A 134 2.00 -3.05 19.68
C TYR A 134 1.83 -2.53 18.26
N ARG A 135 1.18 -3.32 17.42
CA ARG A 135 0.85 -2.93 16.04
C ARG A 135 -0.63 -3.17 15.77
N PRO A 136 -1.26 -2.32 14.95
CA PRO A 136 -2.59 -2.58 14.44
C PRO A 136 -2.60 -3.74 13.45
N GLU A 137 -3.46 -4.70 13.74
CA GLU A 137 -3.80 -5.82 12.87
C GLU A 137 -5.28 -5.77 12.55
N PHE A 138 -5.62 -5.66 11.27
CA PHE A 138 -6.99 -5.79 10.79
C PHE A 138 -7.22 -7.25 10.39
N VAL A 139 -8.03 -7.98 11.17
CA VAL A 139 -8.29 -9.41 10.93
C VAL A 139 -9.11 -9.59 9.65
N GLU A 140 -10.20 -8.84 9.56
CA GLU A 140 -11.04 -8.74 8.38
C GLU A 140 -10.92 -7.31 7.86
N TRP A 141 -10.60 -7.18 6.58
CA TRP A 141 -10.40 -5.88 5.97
C TRP A 141 -10.82 -5.87 4.51
N ARG A 142 -11.31 -4.72 4.08
CA ARG A 142 -11.58 -4.42 2.67
C ARG A 142 -10.99 -3.05 2.33
N ILE A 143 -10.48 -2.89 1.12
CA ILE A 143 -9.95 -1.62 0.63
C ILE A 143 -10.58 -1.31 -0.73
N PRO A 144 -11.45 -0.30 -0.83
CA PRO A 144 -11.85 0.23 -2.12
C PRO A 144 -10.66 0.94 -2.77
N VAL A 145 -10.38 0.61 -4.02
CA VAL A 145 -9.28 1.20 -4.79
C VAL A 145 -9.76 1.59 -6.18
N THR A 146 -9.50 2.83 -6.58
CA THR A 146 -9.76 3.31 -7.94
C THR A 146 -8.44 3.46 -8.68
N ILE A 147 -8.32 2.72 -9.78
CA ILE A 147 -7.11 2.64 -10.61
C ILE A 147 -7.39 3.28 -11.95
N LYS A 148 -6.60 4.29 -12.31
CA LYS A 148 -6.53 4.86 -13.65
C LYS A 148 -5.59 4.03 -14.50
N ILE A 149 -6.04 3.56 -15.65
CA ILE A 149 -5.28 2.73 -16.56
C ILE A 149 -5.15 3.43 -17.91
N ASN A 150 -4.04 3.20 -18.59
CA ASN A 150 -3.93 3.49 -20.02
C ASN A 150 -4.46 2.27 -20.79
N ALA A 151 -5.71 2.37 -21.27
CA ALA A 151 -6.43 1.29 -21.95
C ALA A 151 -5.75 0.84 -23.26
N SER A 152 -4.88 1.68 -23.83
CA SER A 152 -4.06 1.31 -24.99
C SER A 152 -2.89 0.38 -24.63
N VAL A 153 -2.58 0.22 -23.34
CA VAL A 153 -1.41 -0.52 -22.84
C VAL A 153 -1.81 -1.73 -22.00
N ILE A 154 -2.86 -1.62 -21.20
CA ILE A 154 -3.33 -2.69 -20.33
C ILE A 154 -4.86 -2.69 -20.27
N SER A 155 -5.48 -3.87 -20.29
CA SER A 155 -6.94 -3.99 -20.20
C SER A 155 -7.43 -4.01 -18.73
N PRO A 156 -8.71 -3.69 -18.48
CA PRO A 156 -9.35 -3.85 -17.18
C PRO A 156 -9.17 -5.26 -16.57
N GLU A 157 -9.32 -6.30 -17.38
CA GLU A 157 -9.20 -7.70 -16.97
C GLU A 157 -7.77 -8.06 -16.60
N GLN A 158 -6.79 -7.54 -17.36
CA GLN A 158 -5.38 -7.71 -17.04
C GLN A 158 -5.03 -7.04 -15.70
N VAL A 159 -5.62 -5.87 -15.40
CA VAL A 159 -5.44 -5.20 -14.11
C VAL A 159 -6.08 -5.99 -12.98
N ALA A 160 -7.29 -6.49 -13.15
CA ALA A 160 -7.97 -7.33 -12.16
C ALA A 160 -7.17 -8.62 -11.88
N ASN A 161 -6.67 -9.29 -12.93
CA ASN A 161 -5.82 -10.46 -12.79
C ASN A 161 -4.49 -10.12 -12.09
N LEU A 162 -3.85 -9.01 -12.46
CA LEU A 162 -2.61 -8.55 -11.82
C LEU A 162 -2.80 -8.25 -10.33
N LEU A 163 -3.95 -7.67 -9.94
CA LEU A 163 -4.31 -7.47 -8.55
C LEU A 163 -4.45 -8.79 -7.78
N ASN A 164 -5.11 -9.80 -8.36
CA ASN A 164 -5.22 -11.12 -7.75
C ASN A 164 -3.84 -11.79 -7.57
N ILE A 165 -2.98 -11.71 -8.59
CA ILE A 165 -1.59 -12.21 -8.50
C ILE A 165 -0.82 -11.45 -7.42
N ALA A 166 -1.00 -10.13 -7.34
CA ALA A 166 -0.36 -9.30 -6.31
C ALA A 166 -0.81 -9.70 -4.91
N GLY A 167 -2.11 -9.90 -4.71
CA GLY A 167 -2.65 -10.26 -3.41
C GLY A 167 -2.25 -11.67 -2.96
N PHE A 168 -2.12 -12.63 -3.89
CA PHE A 168 -1.64 -13.98 -3.56
C PHE A 168 -0.12 -14.04 -3.34
N GLY A 169 0.67 -13.53 -4.30
CA GLY A 169 2.12 -13.76 -4.37
C GLY A 169 2.98 -12.68 -3.72
N VAL A 170 2.45 -11.49 -3.47
CA VAL A 170 3.21 -10.35 -2.94
C VAL A 170 2.66 -9.89 -1.59
N GLY A 171 1.35 -9.66 -1.53
CA GLY A 171 0.61 -9.06 -0.42
C GLY A 171 0.95 -7.57 -0.18
N ILE A 172 0.32 -6.99 0.83
CA ILE A 172 0.53 -5.60 1.26
C ILE A 172 0.77 -5.52 2.78
N GLY A 173 1.33 -4.39 3.24
CA GLY A 173 1.63 -4.19 4.65
C GLY A 173 2.87 -4.94 5.14
N GLU A 174 2.91 -5.14 6.46
CA GLU A 174 3.99 -5.81 7.16
C GLU A 174 3.83 -7.34 7.10
N TRP A 175 4.96 -8.06 7.08
CA TRP A 175 5.00 -9.54 7.08
C TRP A 175 4.20 -10.15 5.92
N ARG A 176 4.19 -9.47 4.79
CA ARG A 176 3.62 -9.95 3.53
C ARG A 176 4.46 -11.07 2.89
N PRO A 177 3.90 -11.88 1.97
CA PRO A 177 4.61 -12.93 1.24
C PRO A 177 5.97 -12.51 0.67
N GLU A 178 6.07 -11.32 0.05
CA GLU A 178 7.33 -10.81 -0.51
C GLU A 178 8.44 -10.60 0.55
N LYS A 179 8.05 -10.50 1.82
CA LYS A 179 8.95 -10.35 2.98
C LYS A 179 9.04 -11.62 3.81
N ASN A 180 8.78 -12.79 3.20
CA ASN A 180 8.78 -14.10 3.83
C ASN A 180 7.77 -14.26 4.98
N GLY A 181 6.69 -13.49 4.94
CA GLY A 181 5.57 -13.67 5.88
C GLY A 181 4.31 -14.22 5.19
N GLN A 182 3.17 -14.14 5.87
CA GLN A 182 1.89 -14.72 5.41
C GLN A 182 0.70 -13.72 5.50
N TYR A 183 0.96 -12.48 5.88
CA TYR A 183 -0.05 -11.46 6.15
C TYR A 183 -0.33 -10.56 4.95
N GLY A 184 -1.44 -9.82 5.00
CA GLY A 184 -1.83 -8.84 3.99
C GLY A 184 -2.04 -9.41 2.58
N ARG A 185 -2.45 -10.68 2.48
CA ARG A 185 -2.92 -11.27 1.22
C ARG A 185 -4.35 -10.83 0.94
N PHE A 186 -4.71 -10.76 -0.33
CA PHE A 186 -6.04 -10.32 -0.75
C PHE A 186 -6.40 -10.88 -2.13
N HIS A 187 -7.67 -10.71 -2.48
CA HIS A 187 -8.18 -10.89 -3.83
C HIS A 187 -9.09 -9.72 -4.22
N VAL A 188 -9.40 -9.61 -5.51
CA VAL A 188 -10.39 -8.67 -6.03
C VAL A 188 -11.78 -9.27 -5.83
N ALA A 189 -12.69 -8.52 -5.19
CA ALA A 189 -14.05 -8.95 -4.93
C ALA A 189 -14.74 -9.44 -6.22
N SER A 190 -15.37 -10.61 -6.12
CA SER A 190 -16.23 -11.11 -7.19
C SER A 190 -17.54 -10.31 -7.26
N SER A 191 -18.29 -10.46 -8.36
CA SER A 191 -19.59 -9.79 -8.53
C SER A 191 -20.60 -10.11 -7.42
N ALA A 192 -20.48 -11.26 -6.77
CA ALA A 192 -21.34 -11.66 -5.65
C ALA A 192 -21.03 -10.89 -4.35
N GLU A 193 -19.77 -10.49 -4.16
CA GLU A 193 -19.28 -9.87 -2.92
C GLU A 193 -19.38 -8.35 -2.92
N VAL A 194 -19.55 -7.73 -4.09
CA VAL A 194 -19.73 -6.28 -4.24
C VAL A 194 -21.12 -5.83 -3.75
N GLY A 195 -22.10 -6.74 -3.70
CA GLY A 195 -23.49 -6.45 -3.28
C GLY A 195 -23.85 -6.80 -1.84
N SER A 196 -22.88 -7.28 -1.03
CA SER A 196 -23.06 -7.77 0.34
C SER A 196 -22.23 -6.98 1.35
#